data_AF-A0A4Q7AFX2-F1
#
_entry.id   AF-A0A4Q7AFX2-F1
#
_cell.length_a   1.000
_cell.length_b   1.000
_cell.length_c   1.000
_cell.angle_alpha   90.00
_cell.angle_beta   90.00
_cell.angle_gamma   90.00
#
_symmetry.space_group_name_H-M   'P 1'
#
loop_
_entity.id
_entity.type
_entity.pdbx_description
1 polymer ?
#
loop_
_entity_poly.entity_id
_entity_poly.type
_entity_poly.pdbx_seq_one_letter_code
_entity_poly.pdbx_strand_id
1 'polypeptide(L)'
;MPEYATQENTIQQIRENFSKKHFIIRFIKNLFLRSKKPKWMDANDPLNAQYKHQSLLLNHGNIVWAAVVQANSLLFQDGPLNHPAHIIYSPTDNFDHNPEYLSEVASKIYSLKNTIPDDTQLNELAEMVTNEKERGLNWQLPSAFTNSPIRSTTFVFAREHSPNRKLSIKLIPILIHPSTPVCMMVPSIFWTPKFTKEWTGLNPIL
;
A
#
# COMPACT_ATOMS: atom_id res chain seq x y z
N MET A 1 -25.09 -3.13 9.84
CA MET A 1 -24.45 -3.88 8.75
C MET A 1 -23.05 -4.26 9.22
N PRO A 2 -22.61 -5.52 9.07
CA PRO A 2 -21.27 -5.92 9.49
C PRO A 2 -20.21 -5.11 8.72
N GLU A 3 -19.14 -4.74 9.43
CA GLU A 3 -18.02 -3.92 8.96
C GLU A 3 -17.36 -4.47 7.68
N TYR A 4 -17.37 -5.80 7.52
CA TYR A 4 -16.91 -6.54 6.34
C TYR A 4 -17.59 -6.12 5.03
N ALA A 5 -18.92 -6.04 5.03
CA ALA A 5 -19.69 -5.63 3.84
C ALA A 5 -19.42 -4.17 3.44
N THR A 6 -18.95 -3.35 4.37
CA THR A 6 -18.57 -1.96 4.11
C THR A 6 -17.24 -1.86 3.36
N GLN A 7 -16.24 -2.65 3.74
CA GLN A 7 -14.91 -2.56 3.14
C GLN A 7 -14.86 -3.20 1.75
N GLU A 8 -15.55 -4.31 1.54
CA GLU A 8 -15.70 -4.94 0.23
C GLU A 8 -16.36 -3.98 -0.77
N ASN A 9 -17.49 -3.38 -0.37
CA ASN A 9 -18.19 -2.40 -1.17
C ASN A 9 -17.31 -1.18 -1.48
N THR A 10 -16.45 -0.78 -0.54
CA THR A 10 -15.51 0.33 -0.73
C THR A 10 -14.48 0.03 -1.81
N ILE A 11 -13.79 -1.11 -1.77
CA ILE A 11 -12.76 -1.40 -2.78
C ILE A 11 -13.34 -1.63 -4.17
N GLN A 12 -14.55 -2.21 -4.27
CA GLN A 12 -15.25 -2.34 -5.55
C GLN A 12 -15.59 -0.98 -6.14
N GLN A 13 -16.11 -0.03 -5.34
CA GLN A 13 -16.36 1.33 -5.82
C GLN A 13 -15.06 2.05 -6.24
N ILE A 14 -13.94 1.83 -5.54
CA ILE A 14 -12.64 2.38 -5.95
C ILE A 14 -12.23 1.81 -7.32
N ARG A 15 -12.40 0.51 -7.56
CA ARG A 15 -12.15 -0.13 -8.86
C ARG A 15 -13.03 0.42 -9.97
N GLU A 16 -14.32 0.62 -9.69
CA GLU A 16 -15.24 1.24 -10.63
C GLU A 16 -14.83 2.67 -10.96
N ASN A 17 -14.51 3.49 -9.96
CA ASN A 17 -14.06 4.87 -10.16
C ASN A 17 -12.77 4.92 -10.98
N PHE A 18 -11.83 4.03 -10.68
CA PHE A 18 -10.56 3.92 -11.40
C PHE A 18 -10.78 3.53 -12.86
N SER A 19 -11.72 2.62 -13.13
CA SER A 19 -12.08 2.14 -14.47
C SER A 19 -12.90 3.16 -15.28
N LYS A 20 -13.93 3.78 -14.69
CA LYS A 20 -14.80 4.78 -15.34
C LYS A 20 -14.02 6.03 -15.74
N LYS A 21 -13.19 6.54 -14.82
CA LYS A 21 -12.32 7.70 -15.07
C LYS A 21 -11.15 7.38 -16.01
N HIS A 22 -10.96 6.11 -16.40
CA HIS A 22 -9.91 5.68 -17.32
C HIS A 22 -10.14 6.15 -18.78
N PHE A 23 -11.40 6.25 -19.22
CA PHE A 23 -11.72 6.61 -20.61
C PHE A 23 -11.55 8.12 -20.90
N ILE A 24 -11.99 8.98 -19.97
CA ILE A 24 -11.99 10.44 -20.15
C ILE A 24 -10.60 11.05 -19.86
N ILE A 25 -9.79 10.40 -19.02
CA ILE A 25 -8.57 11.00 -18.44
C ILE A 25 -7.29 10.37 -19.00
N ARG A 26 -7.33 9.38 -19.91
CA ARG A 26 -6.16 8.63 -20.42
C ARG A 26 -4.97 9.52 -20.84
N PHE A 27 -5.24 10.71 -21.38
CA PHE A 27 -4.21 11.68 -21.80
C PHE A 27 -3.62 12.53 -20.66
N ILE A 28 -4.39 12.79 -19.61
CA ILE A 28 -4.03 13.73 -18.52
C ILE A 28 -3.58 12.97 -17.25
N LYS A 29 -4.07 11.73 -17.06
CA LYS A 29 -3.85 10.87 -15.89
C LYS A 29 -2.37 10.68 -15.57
N ASN A 30 -1.55 10.42 -16.60
CA ASN A 30 -0.13 10.14 -16.42
C ASN A 30 0.70 11.37 -16.08
N LEU A 31 0.29 12.58 -16.44
CA LEU A 31 1.10 13.77 -16.13
C LEU A 31 0.87 14.25 -14.69
N PHE A 32 -0.36 14.14 -14.19
CA PHE A 32 -0.74 14.68 -12.88
C PHE A 32 -0.75 13.65 -11.75
N LEU A 33 -0.90 12.35 -12.04
CA LEU A 33 -0.93 11.30 -11.01
C LEU A 33 0.42 10.63 -10.78
N ARG A 34 1.44 10.94 -11.58
CA ARG A 34 2.79 10.44 -11.31
C ARG A 34 3.41 11.25 -10.17
N SER A 35 3.80 10.54 -9.13
CA SER A 35 4.61 11.08 -8.06
C SER A 35 6.04 11.36 -8.54
N LYS A 36 6.66 12.39 -7.96
CA LYS A 36 8.05 12.75 -8.25
C LYS A 36 8.99 11.97 -7.34
N LYS A 37 10.12 11.53 -7.90
CA LYS A 37 11.20 10.88 -7.14
C LYS A 37 11.70 11.84 -6.02
N PRO A 38 11.74 11.40 -4.75
CA PRO A 38 12.32 12.17 -3.66
C PRO A 38 13.82 12.38 -3.85
N LYS A 39 14.32 13.55 -3.42
CA LYS A 39 15.75 13.90 -3.52
C LYS A 39 16.66 13.01 -2.66
N TRP A 40 16.14 12.42 -1.59
CA TRP A 40 16.91 11.55 -0.69
C TRP A 40 17.18 10.17 -1.29
N MET A 41 16.46 9.77 -2.34
CA MET A 41 16.56 8.43 -2.90
C MET A 41 17.76 8.33 -3.83
N ASP A 42 18.69 7.44 -3.47
CA ASP A 42 19.89 7.12 -4.25
C ASP A 42 19.52 6.62 -5.67
N ALA A 43 20.45 6.65 -6.61
CA ALA A 43 20.24 6.14 -7.97
C ALA A 43 20.06 4.61 -8.03
N ASN A 44 20.69 3.88 -7.10
CA ASN A 44 20.67 2.42 -7.01
C ASN A 44 19.63 1.88 -6.02
N ASP A 45 18.88 2.74 -5.34
CA ASP A 45 17.81 2.32 -4.43
C ASP A 45 16.75 1.48 -5.20
N PRO A 46 16.41 0.25 -4.75
CA PRO A 46 15.40 -0.58 -5.39
C PRO A 46 14.04 0.10 -5.57
N LEU A 47 13.69 1.05 -4.69
CA LEU A 47 12.44 1.81 -4.76
C LEU A 47 12.37 2.75 -5.98
N ASN A 48 13.47 2.99 -6.69
CA ASN A 48 13.44 3.67 -7.98
C ASN A 48 12.52 2.98 -8.99
N ALA A 49 12.35 1.66 -8.88
CA ALA A 49 11.45 0.89 -9.73
C ALA A 49 10.00 1.40 -9.64
N GLN A 50 9.54 1.84 -8.47
CA GLN A 50 8.19 2.40 -8.32
C GLN A 50 7.98 3.60 -9.26
N TYR A 51 8.94 4.51 -9.36
CA TYR A 51 8.85 5.69 -10.24
C TYR A 51 8.91 5.34 -11.72
N LYS A 52 9.67 4.30 -12.08
CA LYS A 52 9.77 3.77 -13.45
C LYS A 52 8.46 3.10 -13.89
N HIS A 53 7.79 2.39 -12.99
CA HIS A 53 6.60 1.60 -13.30
C HIS A 53 5.26 2.29 -12.99
N GLN A 54 5.23 3.55 -12.55
CA GLN A 54 3.97 4.27 -12.27
C GLN A 54 3.00 4.24 -13.46
N SER A 55 3.48 4.43 -14.68
CA SER A 55 2.63 4.38 -15.88
C SER A 55 2.04 2.98 -16.11
N LEU A 56 2.81 1.91 -15.86
CA LEU A 56 2.30 0.54 -15.93
C LEU A 56 1.19 0.34 -14.89
N LEU A 57 1.43 0.72 -13.64
CA LEU A 57 0.48 0.57 -12.54
C LEU A 57 -0.80 1.40 -12.75
N LEU A 58 -0.69 2.64 -13.24
CA LEU A 58 -1.82 3.53 -13.47
C LEU A 58 -2.73 3.12 -14.64
N ASN A 59 -2.18 2.40 -15.62
CA ASN A 59 -2.90 1.97 -16.82
C ASN A 59 -3.37 0.51 -16.76
N HIS A 60 -2.63 -0.35 -16.06
CA HIS A 60 -2.84 -1.80 -16.08
C HIS A 60 -2.87 -2.44 -14.70
N GLY A 61 -2.68 -1.67 -13.63
CA GLY A 61 -2.64 -2.21 -12.27
C GLY A 61 -4.00 -2.70 -11.78
N ASN A 62 -3.97 -3.80 -11.04
CA ASN A 62 -5.11 -4.30 -10.27
C ASN A 62 -5.13 -3.64 -8.90
N ILE A 63 -6.33 -3.34 -8.40
CA ILE A 63 -6.51 -2.70 -7.09
C ILE A 63 -6.77 -3.75 -6.04
N VAL A 64 -5.95 -3.77 -5.00
CA VAL A 64 -6.08 -4.65 -3.83
C VAL A 64 -5.92 -3.86 -2.54
N TRP A 65 -6.37 -4.45 -1.43
CA TRP A 65 -6.05 -3.93 -0.10
C TRP A 65 -4.62 -4.29 0.30
N ALA A 66 -3.97 -3.35 0.98
CA ALA A 66 -2.73 -3.57 1.70
C ALA A 66 -2.85 -3.11 3.15
N ALA A 67 -2.12 -3.76 4.05
CA ALA A 67 -1.98 -3.36 5.44
C ALA A 67 -0.56 -2.86 5.73
N VAL A 68 -0.45 -1.75 6.46
CA VAL A 68 0.83 -1.20 6.92
C VAL A 68 1.38 -2.04 8.07
N VAL A 69 2.58 -2.57 7.87
CA VAL A 69 3.37 -3.24 8.92
C VAL A 69 4.12 -2.20 9.75
N GLN A 70 4.87 -1.34 9.07
CA GLN A 70 5.59 -0.22 9.67
C GLN A 70 5.78 0.90 8.67
N ALA A 71 5.96 2.12 9.16
CA ALA A 71 6.12 3.29 8.32
C ALA A 71 7.06 4.29 9.00
N ASN A 72 7.77 5.06 8.18
CA ASN A 72 8.56 6.17 8.70
C ASN A 72 7.66 7.15 9.48
N SER A 73 8.06 7.54 10.70
CA SER A 73 7.26 8.39 11.58
C SER A 73 6.86 9.73 10.94
N LEU A 74 7.68 10.25 10.03
CA LEU A 74 7.39 11.47 9.30
C LEU A 74 6.12 11.36 8.45
N LEU A 75 5.70 10.15 8.03
CA LEU A 75 4.49 9.94 7.23
C LEU A 75 3.19 10.27 7.97
N PHE A 76 3.20 10.25 9.30
CA PHE A 76 2.00 10.53 10.13
C PHE A 76 1.81 12.02 10.44
N GLN A 77 2.76 12.87 10.07
CA GLN A 77 2.71 14.32 10.30
C GLN A 77 2.78 15.12 9.00
N ASP A 78 2.52 16.42 9.09
CA ASP A 78 2.65 17.33 7.95
C ASP A 78 4.09 17.33 7.44
N GLY A 79 4.24 17.29 6.12
CA GLY A 79 5.55 17.29 5.50
C GLY A 79 5.49 17.25 3.98
N PRO A 80 6.53 17.79 3.30
CA PRO A 80 6.55 17.81 1.84
C PRO A 80 7.10 16.51 1.23
N LEU A 81 7.78 15.68 2.02
CA LEU A 81 8.57 14.55 1.51
C LEU A 81 7.81 13.23 1.58
N ASN A 82 7.84 12.49 0.48
CA ASN A 82 7.41 11.10 0.42
C ASN A 82 8.48 10.22 1.07
N HIS A 83 8.05 9.20 1.82
CA HIS A 83 8.93 8.27 2.54
C HIS A 83 8.50 6.82 2.35
N PRO A 84 9.41 5.86 2.58
CA PRO A 84 9.07 4.45 2.55
C PRO A 84 8.09 4.06 3.66
N ALA A 85 7.23 3.10 3.34
CA ALA A 85 6.47 2.31 4.29
C ALA A 85 6.57 0.84 3.87
N HIS A 86 6.52 -0.04 4.86
CA HIS A 86 6.49 -1.48 4.68
C HIS A 86 5.05 -1.95 4.84
N ILE A 87 4.56 -2.64 3.82
CA ILE A 87 3.18 -3.13 3.75
C ILE A 87 3.16 -4.62 3.43
N ILE A 88 2.02 -5.23 3.71
CA ILE A 88 1.64 -6.51 3.14
C ILE A 88 0.36 -6.38 2.32
N TYR A 89 0.20 -7.25 1.33
CA TYR A 89 -1.00 -7.33 0.50
C TYR A 89 -1.17 -8.75 -0.02
N SER A 90 -2.35 -9.07 -0.55
CA SER A 90 -2.53 -10.29 -1.36
C SER A 90 -2.75 -9.91 -2.82
N PRO A 91 -2.19 -10.64 -3.79
CA PRO A 91 -2.43 -10.38 -5.21
C PRO A 91 -3.80 -10.88 -5.68
N THR A 92 -4.55 -11.58 -4.82
CA THR A 92 -5.92 -12.04 -5.09
C THR A 92 -6.93 -11.15 -4.36
N ASP A 93 -8.19 -11.23 -4.78
CA ASP A 93 -9.35 -10.53 -4.21
C ASP A 93 -9.92 -11.22 -2.95
N ASN A 94 -9.30 -12.30 -2.48
CA ASN A 94 -9.73 -13.08 -1.32
C ASN A 94 -9.91 -12.25 -0.03
N PHE A 95 -9.26 -11.09 0.05
CA PHE A 95 -9.31 -10.20 1.22
C PHE A 95 -10.24 -9.01 1.06
N ASP A 96 -10.98 -8.90 -0.05
CA ASP A 96 -11.92 -7.80 -0.23
C ASP A 96 -13.02 -7.80 0.84
N HIS A 97 -13.47 -9.00 1.22
CA HIS A 97 -14.51 -9.20 2.24
C HIS A 97 -13.96 -9.13 3.67
N ASN A 98 -12.65 -9.29 3.86
CA ASN A 98 -12.01 -9.29 5.17
C ASN A 98 -10.59 -8.69 5.12
N PRO A 99 -10.45 -7.39 4.84
CA PRO A 99 -9.14 -6.76 4.78
C PRO A 99 -8.52 -6.60 6.17
N GLU A 100 -9.30 -6.65 7.25
CA GLU A 100 -8.78 -6.59 8.62
C GLU A 100 -7.89 -7.79 8.98
N TYR A 101 -8.09 -8.94 8.34
CA TYR A 101 -7.13 -10.04 8.48
C TYR A 101 -5.72 -9.62 8.02
N LEU A 102 -5.59 -8.78 6.98
CA LEU A 102 -4.29 -8.21 6.62
C LEU A 102 -3.74 -7.34 7.74
N SER A 103 -4.57 -6.53 8.42
CA SER A 103 -4.15 -5.74 9.59
C SER A 103 -3.64 -6.63 10.75
N GLU A 104 -4.31 -7.75 11.00
CA GLU A 104 -3.90 -8.74 12.02
C GLU A 104 -2.56 -9.38 11.67
N VAL A 105 -2.40 -9.84 10.42
CA VAL A 105 -1.15 -10.41 9.91
C VAL A 105 -0.03 -9.38 9.99
N ALA A 106 -0.27 -8.13 9.59
CA ALA A 106 0.71 -7.05 9.67
C ALA A 106 1.14 -6.77 11.11
N SER A 107 0.20 -6.80 12.06
CA SER A 107 0.48 -6.61 13.48
C SER A 107 1.34 -7.75 14.05
N LYS A 108 1.08 -9.00 13.65
CA LYS A 108 1.91 -10.16 14.01
C LYS A 108 3.33 -10.01 13.44
N ILE A 109 3.49 -9.58 12.19
CA ILE A 109 4.83 -9.34 11.60
C ILE A 109 5.57 -8.27 12.40
N TYR A 110 4.89 -7.15 12.71
CA TYR A 110 5.50 -6.07 13.48
C TYR A 110 5.95 -6.54 14.87
N SER A 111 5.21 -7.46 15.51
CA SER A 111 5.58 -8.00 16.83
C SER A 111 6.88 -8.79 16.85
N LEU A 112 7.37 -9.25 15.70
CA LEU A 112 8.67 -9.93 15.56
C LEU A 112 9.85 -8.95 15.52
N LYS A 113 9.60 -7.65 15.40
CA LYS A 113 10.65 -6.64 15.31
C LYS A 113 11.52 -6.65 16.57
N ASN A 114 12.83 -6.69 16.38
CA ASN A 114 13.84 -6.81 17.44
C ASN A 114 13.71 -8.10 18.29
N THR A 115 13.11 -9.16 17.75
CA THR A 115 13.06 -10.48 18.38
C THR A 115 13.98 -11.48 17.67
N ILE A 116 14.27 -12.62 18.29
CA ILE A 116 15.05 -13.73 17.71
C ILE A 116 14.27 -15.03 17.94
N PRO A 117 13.33 -15.39 17.05
CA PRO A 117 12.58 -16.65 17.13
C PRO A 117 13.47 -17.87 16.88
N ASP A 118 13.15 -19.01 17.52
CA ASP A 118 13.85 -20.28 17.28
C ASP A 118 13.51 -20.89 15.90
N ASP A 119 12.31 -20.63 15.40
CA ASP A 119 11.90 -21.06 14.07
C ASP A 119 12.61 -20.24 12.99
N THR A 120 13.28 -20.92 12.06
CA THR A 120 14.09 -20.28 11.02
C THR A 120 13.29 -19.35 10.11
N GLN A 121 12.05 -19.72 9.74
CA GLN A 121 11.22 -18.89 8.86
C GLN A 121 10.72 -17.64 9.58
N LEU A 122 10.42 -17.75 10.88
CA LEU A 122 10.08 -16.59 11.71
C LEU A 122 11.28 -15.70 11.96
N ASN A 123 12.49 -16.27 12.10
CA ASN A 123 13.71 -15.48 12.25
C ASN A 123 14.04 -14.67 10.99
N GLU A 124 13.91 -15.25 9.79
CA GLU A 124 14.06 -14.50 8.53
C GLU A 124 13.08 -13.31 8.46
N LEU A 125 11.83 -13.51 8.88
CA LEU A 125 10.83 -12.45 8.94
C LEU A 125 11.16 -11.38 9.99
N ALA A 126 11.67 -11.78 11.16
CA ALA A 126 12.14 -10.90 12.22
C ALA A 126 13.32 -10.05 11.77
N GLU A 127 14.29 -10.63 11.08
CA GLU A 127 15.43 -9.93 10.48
C GLU A 127 14.96 -8.93 9.43
N MET A 128 14.06 -9.32 8.53
CA MET A 128 13.51 -8.45 7.49
C MET A 128 12.77 -7.23 8.08
N VAL A 129 11.92 -7.44 9.10
CA VAL A 129 11.16 -6.32 9.72
C VAL A 129 12.05 -5.43 10.62
N THR A 130 13.13 -5.99 11.15
CA THR A 130 14.12 -5.24 11.97
C THR A 130 15.09 -4.45 11.11
N ASN A 131 15.50 -5.01 9.97
CA ASN A 131 16.42 -4.36 9.03
C ASN A 131 15.68 -3.33 8.16
N GLU A 132 15.43 -2.17 8.73
CA GLU A 132 14.79 -1.04 8.03
C GLU A 132 15.64 -0.43 6.90
N LYS A 133 16.87 -0.92 6.65
CA LYS A 133 17.73 -0.44 5.56
C LYS A 133 17.55 -1.27 4.29
N GLU A 134 17.26 -2.55 4.41
CA GLU A 134 17.04 -3.42 3.25
C GLU A 134 15.61 -3.24 2.71
N ARG A 135 15.53 -2.83 1.44
CA ARG A 135 14.27 -2.58 0.74
C ARG A 135 13.77 -3.89 0.12
N GLY A 136 13.15 -4.75 0.94
CA GLY A 136 12.49 -5.97 0.46
C GLY A 136 11.33 -5.63 -0.48
N LEU A 137 11.30 -6.24 -1.67
CA LEU A 137 10.23 -6.06 -2.66
C LEU A 137 9.55 -7.39 -3.00
N ASN A 138 8.21 -7.42 -2.97
CA ASN A 138 7.36 -8.54 -3.38
C ASN A 138 7.73 -9.92 -2.79
N TRP A 139 8.21 -9.93 -1.54
CA TRP A 139 8.61 -11.15 -0.85
C TRP A 139 7.37 -11.95 -0.44
N GLN A 140 7.36 -13.26 -0.69
CA GLN A 140 6.27 -14.14 -0.30
C GLN A 140 6.39 -14.47 1.19
N LEU A 141 5.33 -14.21 1.98
CA LEU A 141 5.34 -14.65 3.37
C LEU A 141 5.44 -16.18 3.45
N PRO A 142 6.18 -16.74 4.42
CA PRO A 142 6.32 -18.18 4.57
C PRO A 142 4.98 -18.80 4.94
N SER A 143 4.75 -20.04 4.50
CA SER A 143 3.50 -20.76 4.81
C SER A 143 3.31 -21.00 6.30
N ALA A 144 4.39 -21.04 7.09
CA ALA A 144 4.33 -21.08 8.55
C ALA A 144 3.57 -19.88 9.15
N PHE A 145 3.51 -18.75 8.44
CA PHE A 145 2.83 -17.54 8.89
C PHE A 145 1.37 -17.46 8.42
N THR A 146 1.11 -17.89 7.18
CA THR A 146 -0.21 -17.83 6.54
C THR A 146 -0.28 -18.77 5.35
N ASN A 147 -1.41 -19.47 5.19
CA ASN A 147 -1.68 -20.30 4.01
C ASN A 147 -2.14 -19.46 2.80
N SER A 148 -2.45 -18.18 3.00
CA SER A 148 -2.86 -17.28 1.93
C SER A 148 -1.64 -16.68 1.21
N PRO A 149 -1.74 -16.38 -0.10
CA PRO A 149 -0.65 -15.79 -0.87
C PRO A 149 -0.47 -14.31 -0.49
N ILE A 150 0.14 -14.04 0.66
CA ILE A 150 0.42 -12.69 1.14
C ILE A 150 1.85 -12.32 0.76
N ARG A 151 2.01 -11.12 0.20
CA ARG A 151 3.28 -10.52 -0.19
C ARG A 151 3.65 -9.40 0.77
N SER A 152 4.93 -9.30 1.07
CA SER A 152 5.59 -8.25 1.86
C SER A 152 6.39 -7.36 0.92
N THR A 153 6.20 -6.05 0.99
CA THR A 153 6.92 -5.12 0.13
C THR A 153 7.13 -3.77 0.80
N THR A 154 8.27 -3.16 0.52
CA THR A 154 8.49 -1.75 0.81
C THR A 154 8.04 -0.92 -0.38
N PHE A 155 7.29 0.14 -0.14
CA PHE A 155 6.91 1.10 -1.17
C PHE A 155 7.08 2.52 -0.67
N VAL A 156 7.20 3.48 -1.58
CA VAL A 156 7.16 4.90 -1.22
C VAL A 156 5.72 5.37 -1.17
N PHE A 157 5.29 5.84 0.00
CA PHE A 157 4.02 6.50 0.16
C PHE A 157 4.08 7.89 -0.49
N ALA A 158 3.34 8.07 -1.59
CA ALA A 158 3.18 9.34 -2.27
C ALA A 158 2.10 10.17 -1.57
N ARG A 159 2.50 11.24 -0.86
CA ARG A 159 1.58 12.08 -0.09
C ARG A 159 0.50 12.72 -0.95
N GLU A 160 0.84 13.10 -2.18
CA GLU A 160 -0.09 13.64 -3.18
C GLU A 160 -1.23 12.69 -3.57
N HIS A 161 -1.11 11.39 -3.25
CA HIS A 161 -2.16 10.41 -3.49
C HIS A 161 -3.09 10.24 -2.30
N SER A 162 -2.83 10.91 -1.17
CA SER A 162 -3.69 10.88 0.02
C SER A 162 -4.38 12.24 0.26
N PRO A 163 -5.63 12.26 0.77
CA PRO A 163 -6.40 13.49 0.93
C PRO A 163 -5.74 14.54 1.84
N ASN A 164 -5.20 14.11 2.98
CA ASN A 164 -4.56 14.97 3.98
C ASN A 164 -3.03 14.93 3.92
N ARG A 165 -2.45 14.35 2.85
CA ARG A 165 -1.00 14.22 2.65
C ARG A 165 -0.27 13.44 3.76
N LYS A 166 -0.99 12.64 4.55
CA LYS A 166 -0.48 11.85 5.68
C LYS A 166 -0.96 10.41 5.59
N LEU A 167 -0.13 9.49 6.06
CA LEU A 167 -0.58 8.14 6.35
C LEU A 167 -1.45 8.18 7.62
N SER A 168 -2.74 7.90 7.47
CA SER A 168 -3.73 8.15 8.54
C SER A 168 -4.44 6.89 9.05
N ILE A 169 -4.50 5.85 8.21
CA ILE A 169 -5.07 4.55 8.56
C ILE A 169 -4.13 3.43 8.11
N LYS A 170 -4.35 2.21 8.63
CA LYS A 170 -3.49 1.05 8.37
C LYS A 170 -3.81 0.33 7.07
N LEU A 171 -5.05 0.43 6.57
CA LEU A 171 -5.48 -0.20 5.32
C LEU A 171 -5.42 0.79 4.17
N ILE A 172 -4.76 0.41 3.09
CA ILE A 172 -4.50 1.29 1.95
C ILE A 172 -4.88 0.56 0.65
N PRO A 173 -5.65 1.18 -0.25
CA PRO A 173 -5.84 0.63 -1.58
C PRO A 173 -4.56 0.86 -2.40
N ILE A 174 -4.01 -0.21 -2.98
CA ILE A 174 -2.82 -0.15 -3.81
C ILE A 174 -3.06 -0.73 -5.20
N LEU A 175 -2.29 -0.25 -6.17
CA LEU A 175 -2.13 -0.80 -7.51
C LEU A 175 -0.96 -1.77 -7.51
N ILE A 176 -1.21 -2.97 -8.03
CA ILE A 176 -0.21 -4.03 -8.25
C ILE A 176 -0.26 -4.50 -9.70
N HIS A 177 0.83 -5.06 -10.20
CA HIS A 177 0.84 -5.68 -11.53
C HIS A 177 1.82 -6.87 -11.56
N PRO A 178 1.45 -8.03 -12.16
CA PRO A 178 2.28 -9.24 -12.09
C PRO A 178 3.67 -9.10 -12.73
N SER A 179 3.85 -8.18 -13.68
CA SER A 179 5.16 -7.95 -14.33
C SER A 179 6.11 -7.01 -13.57
N THR A 180 5.75 -6.57 -12.35
CA THR A 180 6.62 -5.70 -11.55
C THR A 180 6.50 -6.00 -10.06
N PRO A 181 7.60 -5.97 -9.29
CA PRO A 181 7.57 -6.26 -7.85
C PRO A 181 7.15 -5.05 -7.00
N VAL A 182 6.96 -3.88 -7.61
CA VAL A 182 6.58 -2.64 -6.90
C VAL A 182 5.09 -2.40 -7.00
N CYS A 183 4.56 -1.71 -6.00
CA CYS A 183 3.18 -1.24 -5.97
C CYS A 183 3.14 0.29 -5.87
N MET A 184 1.94 0.84 -5.99
CA MET A 184 1.69 2.27 -5.84
C MET A 184 0.34 2.46 -5.15
N MET A 185 0.21 3.42 -4.24
CA MET A 185 -1.10 3.74 -3.67
C MET A 185 -2.07 4.20 -4.76
N VAL A 186 -3.33 3.76 -4.69
CA VAL A 186 -4.37 4.29 -5.59
C VAL A 186 -4.54 5.78 -5.27
N PRO A 187 -4.42 6.70 -6.25
CA PRO A 187 -4.61 8.12 -5.99
C PRO A 187 -6.01 8.44 -5.44
N SER A 188 -6.08 9.32 -4.44
CA SER A 188 -7.31 9.67 -3.71
C SER A 188 -8.45 10.20 -4.58
N ILE A 189 -8.16 10.71 -5.77
CA ILE A 189 -9.18 11.11 -6.75
C ILE A 189 -10.10 9.95 -7.19
N PHE A 190 -9.69 8.69 -6.98
CA PHE A 190 -10.51 7.50 -7.23
C PHE A 190 -11.21 6.96 -5.99
N TRP A 191 -10.92 7.51 -4.80
CA TRP A 191 -11.50 7.04 -3.56
C TRP A 191 -12.97 7.43 -3.45
N THR A 192 -13.71 6.67 -2.64
CA THR A 192 -15.09 7.05 -2.30
C THR A 192 -15.07 8.21 -1.30
N PRO A 193 -16.12 9.05 -1.27
CA PRO A 193 -16.27 10.07 -0.22
C PRO A 193 -16.25 9.46 1.18
N LYS A 194 -16.84 8.27 1.36
CA LYS A 194 -16.84 7.53 2.62
C LYS A 194 -15.43 7.16 3.06
N PHE A 195 -14.63 6.56 2.19
CA PHE A 195 -13.25 6.17 2.50
C PHE A 195 -12.35 7.39 2.73
N THR A 196 -12.60 8.48 2.01
CA THR A 196 -11.88 9.76 2.21
C THR A 196 -12.18 10.35 3.60
N LYS A 197 -13.43 10.28 4.05
CA LYS A 197 -13.85 10.69 5.40
C LYS A 197 -13.18 9.84 6.47
N GLU A 198 -13.21 8.52 6.30
CA GLU A 198 -12.53 7.57 7.19
C GLU A 198 -11.03 7.86 7.29
N TRP A 199 -10.37 8.02 6.15
CA TRP A 199 -8.94 8.34 6.07
C TRP A 199 -8.59 9.62 6.82
N THR A 200 -9.37 10.68 6.64
CA THR A 200 -9.06 12.01 7.19
C THR A 200 -9.52 12.17 8.64
N GLY A 201 -10.47 11.36 9.11
CA GLY A 201 -11.19 11.59 10.35
C GLY A 201 -12.09 12.84 10.32
N LEU A 202 -12.22 13.50 9.16
CA LEU A 202 -12.96 14.75 8.99
C LEU A 202 -14.21 14.52 8.14
N ASN A 203 -15.32 15.19 8.48
CA ASN A 203 -16.47 15.26 7.58
C ASN A 203 -16.03 15.99 6.29
N PRO A 204 -16.29 15.43 5.08
CA PRO A 204 -15.97 16.12 3.84
C PRO A 204 -16.72 17.46 3.83
N ILE A 205 -15.99 18.54 3.58
CA ILE A 205 -16.58 19.85 3.33
C ILE A 205 -17.28 19.73 1.97
N LEU A 206 -18.60 19.84 1.98
CA LEU A 206 -19.48 19.85 0.81
C LEU A 206 -19.13 21.01 -0.12
#